data_AF-A0A4P7UE50-F1
#
_entry.id   AF-A0A4P7UE50-F1
#
_cell.length_a   1.000
_cell.length_b   1.000
_cell.length_c   1.000
_cell.angle_alpha   90.00
_cell.angle_beta   90.00
_cell.angle_gamma   90.00
#
_symmetry.space_group_name_H-M   'P 1'
#
loop_
_entity.id
_entity.type
_entity.pdbx_description
1 polymer ?
#
loop_
_entity_poly.entity_id
_entity_poly.type
_entity_poly.pdbx_seq_one_letter_code
_entity_poly.pdbx_strand_id
1 'polypeptide(L)'
;MLGMDPDADEPSEADVVDAVGELVNMVGGNVKSLVPGPSQLSLPLVATGQFAHGSDQHEIVHLDFVWGDEPVSLTVHSGSPAVTSPAVSKVTR
;
A
#
# COMPACT_ATOMS: atom_id res chain seq x y z
N MET A 1 -19.32 10.25 7.18
CA MET A 1 -17.92 9.78 7.04
C MET A 1 -17.89 8.45 7.75
N LEU A 2 -17.83 7.38 6.96
CA LEU A 2 -18.23 5.99 7.24
C LEU A 2 -19.66 5.88 7.81
N GLY A 3 -20.64 5.87 6.90
CA GLY A 3 -22.03 5.53 7.21
C GLY A 3 -22.18 4.03 7.39
N MET A 4 -21.58 3.49 8.45
CA MET A 4 -21.78 2.11 8.85
C MET A 4 -23.00 2.10 9.77
N ASP A 5 -24.02 1.34 9.36
CA ASP A 5 -25.16 1.04 10.21
C ASP A 5 -24.64 0.24 11.41
N PRO A 6 -24.91 0.64 12.67
CA PRO A 6 -24.50 -0.14 13.84
C PRO A 6 -25.09 -1.56 13.86
N ASP A 7 -26.11 -1.84 13.04
CA ASP A 7 -26.70 -3.16 12.84
C ASP A 7 -26.20 -3.88 11.56
N ALA A 8 -25.20 -3.34 10.84
CA ALA A 8 -24.59 -4.00 9.69
C ALA A 8 -23.69 -5.16 10.11
N ASP A 9 -23.71 -6.23 9.31
CA ASP A 9 -22.84 -7.41 9.47
C ASP A 9 -21.35 -7.02 9.60
N GLU A 10 -20.56 -7.87 10.27
CA GLU A 10 -19.10 -7.73 10.32
C GLU A 10 -18.53 -7.55 8.89
N PRO A 11 -17.54 -6.65 8.70
CA PRO A 11 -16.98 -6.38 7.38
C PRO A 11 -16.40 -7.65 6.78
N SER A 12 -16.66 -7.86 5.49
CA SER A 12 -16.07 -8.99 4.78
C SER A 12 -14.56 -8.80 4.58
N GLU A 13 -13.84 -9.88 4.31
CA GLU A 13 -12.42 -9.79 3.96
C GLU A 13 -12.16 -8.86 2.77
N ALA A 14 -13.08 -8.83 1.80
CA ALA A 14 -12.99 -7.94 0.65
C ALA A 14 -13.11 -6.46 1.03
N ASP A 15 -14.00 -6.13 1.98
CA ASP A 15 -14.16 -4.77 2.48
C ASP A 15 -12.89 -4.29 3.22
N VAL A 16 -12.27 -5.19 3.99
CA VAL A 16 -11.00 -4.91 4.68
C VAL A 16 -9.87 -4.68 3.68
N VAL A 17 -9.75 -5.55 2.66
CA VAL A 17 -8.73 -5.42 1.62
C VAL A 17 -8.88 -4.11 0.84
N ASP A 18 -10.10 -3.73 0.48
CA ASP A 18 -10.39 -2.47 -0.21
C ASP A 18 -10.04 -1.26 0.66
N ALA A 19 -10.49 -1.26 1.92
CA ALA A 19 -10.22 -0.17 2.87
C ALA A 19 -8.72 0.02 3.14
N VAL A 20 -7.97 -1.07 3.32
CA VAL A 20 -6.50 -1.02 3.50
C VAL A 20 -5.82 -0.54 2.21
N GLY A 21 -6.27 -1.03 1.06
CA GLY A 21 -5.76 -0.59 -0.24
C GLY A 21 -5.92 0.91 -0.47
N GLU A 22 -7.11 1.44 -0.19
CA GLU A 22 -7.40 2.87 -0.30
C GLU A 22 -6.59 3.71 0.71
N LEU A 23 -6.42 3.22 1.94
CA LEU A 23 -5.57 3.89 2.92
C LEU A 23 -4.12 4.00 2.43
N VAL A 24 -3.54 2.90 1.93
CA VAL A 24 -2.18 2.89 1.39
C VAL A 24 -2.07 3.80 0.17
N ASN A 25 -3.08 3.82 -0.70
CA ASN A 25 -3.12 4.69 -1.86
C ASN A 25 -3.14 6.18 -1.47
N MET A 26 -3.95 6.57 -0.48
CA MET A 26 -3.98 7.94 0.05
C MET A 26 -2.64 8.35 0.67
N VAL A 27 -2.05 7.50 1.51
CA VAL A 27 -0.75 7.77 2.15
C VAL A 27 0.36 7.85 1.10
N GLY A 28 0.41 6.91 0.16
CA GLY A 28 1.36 6.91 -0.94
C GLY A 28 1.21 8.14 -1.85
N GLY A 29 -0.02 8.57 -2.12
CA GLY A 29 -0.32 9.79 -2.86
C GLY A 29 0.19 11.04 -2.15
N ASN A 30 0.01 11.12 -0.82
CA ASN A 30 0.55 12.21 -0.01
C ASN A 30 2.09 12.24 -0.04
N VAL A 31 2.75 11.10 0.15
CA VAL A 31 4.23 11.01 0.05
C VAL A 31 4.69 11.43 -1.34
N LYS A 32 4.05 10.91 -2.40
CA LYS A 32 4.36 11.26 -3.79
C LYS A 32 4.24 12.76 -4.06
N SER A 33 3.26 13.44 -3.47
CA SER A 33 3.06 14.88 -3.65
C SER A 33 4.24 15.74 -3.14
N LEU A 34 5.02 15.19 -2.20
CA LEU A 34 6.19 15.83 -1.61
C LEU A 34 7.49 15.48 -2.36
N VAL A 35 7.48 14.43 -3.21
CA VAL A 35 8.65 13.99 -3.96
C VAL A 35 8.87 14.89 -5.19
N PRO A 36 10.06 15.51 -5.35
CA PRO A 36 10.36 16.32 -6.52
C PRO A 36 10.41 15.53 -7.82
N GLY A 37 9.97 16.16 -8.91
CA GLY A 37 10.05 15.59 -10.26
C GLY A 37 8.92 14.62 -10.61
N PRO A 38 8.93 14.09 -11.85
CA PRO A 38 7.91 13.15 -12.30
C PRO A 38 8.03 11.83 -11.55
N SER A 39 6.97 11.49 -10.81
CA SER A 39 6.84 10.24 -10.06
C SER A 39 5.52 9.56 -10.41
N GLN A 40 5.45 8.23 -10.23
CA GLN A 40 4.23 7.43 -10.39
C GLN A 40 4.00 6.62 -9.12
N LEU A 41 2.73 6.45 -8.74
CA LEU A 41 2.33 5.54 -7.67
C LEU A 41 1.80 4.26 -8.31
N SER A 42 2.27 3.09 -7.86
CA SER A 42 1.72 1.80 -8.27
C SER A 42 0.38 1.53 -7.57
N LEU A 43 -0.34 0.51 -8.05
CA LEU A 43 -1.49 -0.01 -7.31
C LEU A 43 -1.03 -0.61 -5.96
N PRO A 44 -1.86 -0.48 -4.90
CA PRO A 44 -1.59 -1.11 -3.63
C PRO A 44 -1.65 -2.63 -3.75
N LEU A 45 -0.77 -3.31 -3.02
CA LEU A 45 -0.80 -4.75 -2.79
C LEU A 45 -1.16 -4.98 -1.33
N VAL A 46 -2.25 -5.69 -1.08
CA VAL A 46 -2.65 -6.11 0.26
C VAL A 46 -2.44 -7.60 0.37
N ALA A 47 -1.73 -8.05 1.39
CA ALA A 47 -1.56 -9.46 1.68
C ALA A 47 -1.44 -9.68 3.19
N THR A 48 -1.73 -10.90 3.61
CA THR A 48 -1.53 -11.37 4.99
C THR A 48 -0.19 -12.09 5.10
N GLY A 49 0.55 -11.86 6.17
CA GLY A 49 1.86 -12.47 6.43
C GLY A 49 3.02 -11.48 6.44
N GLN A 50 4.24 -12.00 6.25
CA GLN A 50 5.47 -11.21 6.29
C GLN A 50 5.90 -10.82 4.88
N PHE A 51 6.22 -9.54 4.68
CA PHE A 51 6.81 -9.05 3.45
C PHE A 51 8.34 -9.08 3.57
N ALA A 52 8.98 -9.76 2.62
CA ALA A 52 10.43 -9.68 2.47
C ALA A 52 10.79 -8.47 1.60
N HIS A 53 11.66 -7.61 2.10
CA HIS A 53 12.21 -6.50 1.32
C HIS A 53 13.33 -7.00 0.40
N GLY A 54 13.46 -6.38 -0.77
CA GLY A 54 14.59 -6.63 -1.67
C GLY A 54 15.91 -6.27 -0.98
N SER A 55 16.99 -6.97 -1.31
CA SER A 55 18.30 -6.74 -0.67
C SER A 55 18.90 -5.37 -0.97
N ASP A 56 18.39 -4.66 -1.97
CA ASP A 56 18.77 -3.30 -2.36
C ASP A 56 17.82 -2.23 -1.78
N GLN A 57 16.83 -2.62 -0.98
CA GLN A 57 15.93 -1.68 -0.30
C GLN A 57 16.51 -1.24 1.04
N HIS A 58 16.64 0.06 1.21
CA HIS A 58 17.08 0.72 2.44
C HIS A 58 15.90 1.43 3.09
N GLU A 59 15.66 1.17 4.37
CA GLU A 59 14.64 1.86 5.16
C GLU A 59 14.97 3.35 5.30
N ILE A 60 14.03 4.22 4.96
CA ILE A 60 14.16 5.68 5.07
C ILE A 60 13.51 6.17 6.36
N VAL A 61 12.32 5.65 6.68
CA VAL A 61 11.58 6.02 7.88
C VAL A 61 10.73 4.86 8.36
N HIS A 62 10.63 4.73 9.67
CA HIS A 62 9.72 3.83 10.37
C HIS A 62 8.92 4.62 11.40
N LEU A 63 7.61 4.40 11.43
CA LEU A 63 6.67 5.07 12.31
C LEU A 63 5.80 4.02 12.97
N ASP A 64 5.88 3.93 14.30
CA ASP A 64 4.96 3.17 15.11
C ASP A 64 3.87 4.09 15.65
N PHE A 65 2.61 3.67 15.52
CA PHE A 65 1.48 4.37 16.09
C PHE A 65 0.39 3.38 16.49
N VAL A 66 -0.60 3.89 17.24
CA VAL A 66 -1.74 3.10 17.68
C VAL A 66 -2.98 3.63 16.98
N TRP A 67 -3.77 2.73 16.39
CA TRP A 67 -5.09 3.03 15.86
C TRP A 67 -6.14 2.31 16.71
N GLY A 68 -6.85 3.08 17.54
CA GLY A 68 -7.72 2.50 18.57
C GLY A 68 -6.84 1.87 19.65
N ASP A 69 -6.96 0.56 19.82
CA ASP A 69 -6.08 -0.25 20.69
C ASP A 69 -5.09 -1.12 19.88
N GLU A 70 -5.13 -1.04 18.55
CA GLU A 70 -4.32 -1.88 17.66
C GLU A 70 -3.03 -1.17 17.25
N PRO A 71 -1.86 -1.82 17.37
CA PRO A 71 -0.60 -1.27 16.90
C PRO A 71 -0.50 -1.31 15.38
N VAL A 72 -0.03 -0.22 14.78
CA VAL A 72 0.20 -0.11 13.34
C VAL A 72 1.59 0.47 13.10
N SER A 73 2.34 -0.17 12.21
CA SER A 73 3.65 0.29 11.77
C SER A 73 3.60 0.72 10.32
N LEU A 74 4.19 1.88 10.01
CA LEU A 74 4.42 2.34 8.65
C LEU A 74 5.92 2.46 8.38
N THR A 75 6.38 1.83 7.31
CA THR A 75 7.78 1.91 6.87
C THR A 75 7.86 2.38 5.42
N VAL A 76 8.77 3.31 5.15
CA VAL A 76 9.11 3.72 3.77
C VAL A 76 10.51 3.24 3.48
N HIS A 77 10.68 2.50 2.38
CA HIS A 77 11.98 2.10 1.87
C HIS A 77 12.30 2.83 0.57
N SER A 78 13.58 3.08 0.32
CA SER A 78 14.10 3.46 -0.98
C SER A 78 14.95 2.33 -1.53
N GLY A 79 14.90 2.08 -2.83
CA GLY A 79 15.74 1.09 -3.49
C GLY A 79 15.81 1.39 -4.98
N SER A 80 16.53 0.57 -5.72
CA SER A 80 16.44 0.63 -7.16
C SER A 80 15.01 0.24 -7.56
N PRO A 81 14.37 0.93 -8.53
CA PRO A 81 13.04 0.52 -8.97
C PRO A 81 13.12 -0.93 -9.42
N ALA A 82 12.24 -1.78 -8.87
CA ALA A 82 12.10 -3.15 -9.34
C ALA A 82 11.84 -3.06 -10.86
N VAL A 83 12.73 -3.64 -11.66
CA VAL A 83 12.55 -3.70 -13.11
C VAL A 83 11.29 -4.51 -13.36
N THR A 84 10.16 -3.83 -13.56
CA THR A 84 8.92 -4.47 -14.00
C THR A 84 9.14 -4.92 -15.44
N SER A 85 9.40 -6.21 -15.62
CA SER A 85 9.49 -6.81 -16.95
C SER A 85 8.21 -6.48 -17.74
N PRO A 86 8.29 -6.03 -19.01
CA PRO A 86 7.12 -5.62 -19.75
C PRO A 86 6.15 -6.80 -19.91
N ALA A 87 4.86 -6.53 -19.69
CA ALA A 87 3.79 -7.48 -19.93
C ALA A 87 3.93 -8.10 -21.33
N VAL A 88 3.93 -9.43 -21.39
CA VAL A 88 3.95 -10.19 -22.65
C VAL A 88 2.73 -9.76 -23.48
N SER A 89 2.96 -8.95 -24.51
CA SER A 89 1.95 -8.64 -25.51
C SER A 89 1.59 -9.95 -26.23
N LYS A 90 0.41 -10.50 -25.94
CA LYS A 90 -0.14 -11.59 -26.75
C LYS A 90 -0.47 -11.01 -28.13
N VAL A 91 0.45 -11.26 -29.06
CA VAL A 91 0.20 -11.20 -30.50
C VAL A 91 -1.09 -11.94 -30.80
N THR A 92 -2.13 -11.23 -31.22
CA THR A 92 -3.30 -11.84 -31.87
C THR A 92 -3.16 -11.57 -33.36
N ARG A 93 -3.09 -12.67 -34.09
CA ARG A 93 -3.00 -12.77 -35.54
C ARG A 93 -4.40 -12.86 -36.13
#